data_AF-J9EK72-F1
#
_entry.id   AF-J9EK72-F1
#
_cell.length_a   1.000
_cell.length_b   1.000
_cell.length_c   1.000
_cell.angle_alpha   90.00
_cell.angle_beta   90.00
_cell.angle_gamma   90.00
#
_symmetry.space_group_name_H-M   'P 1'
#
loop_
_entity.id
_entity.type
_entity.pdbx_description
1 polymer ?
#
loop_
_entity_poly.entity_id
_entity_poly.type
_entity_poly.pdbx_seq_one_letter_code
_entity_poly.pdbx_strand_id
1 'polypeptide(L)'
;EGSGENAKVFCAIVCPNAHLVFHSKSLSDKNCFKFISYGLIQKDGDWYLWRSGKCLNSPKAFEIGCKFDDPFEKQFPDDNVIFKHLAARVRAY
;
A
#
# COMPACT_ATOMS: atom_id res chain seq x y z
N GLU A 1 27.25 -9.83 5.00
CA GLU A 1 26.84 -9.39 3.65
C GLU A 1 25.45 -9.96 3.37
N GLY A 2 24.40 -9.14 3.45
CA GLY A 2 23.00 -9.60 3.34
C GLY A 2 22.52 -9.56 1.90
N SER A 3 22.12 -10.71 1.35
CA SER A 3 21.72 -10.84 -0.06
C SER A 3 20.52 -9.95 -0.40
N GLY A 4 20.58 -9.28 -1.56
CA GLY A 4 19.54 -8.37 -2.05
C GLY A 4 18.18 -9.02 -2.34
N GLU A 5 18.02 -10.34 -2.19
CA GLU A 5 16.76 -11.05 -2.42
C GLU A 5 15.70 -10.81 -1.33
N ASN A 6 16.10 -10.34 -0.15
CA ASN A 6 15.20 -10.09 0.98
C ASN A 6 14.85 -8.61 1.20
N ALA A 7 15.33 -7.71 0.33
CA ALA A 7 15.00 -6.29 0.43
C ALA A 7 13.50 -6.08 0.19
N LYS A 8 12.81 -5.51 1.18
CA LYS A 8 11.41 -5.09 1.06
C LYS A 8 11.36 -3.71 0.44
N VAL A 9 10.63 -3.58 -0.67
CA VAL A 9 10.24 -2.28 -1.23
C VAL A 9 8.85 -1.96 -0.72
N PHE A 10 8.64 -0.70 -0.33
CA PHE A 10 7.40 -0.21 0.24
C PHE A 10 6.76 0.78 -0.73
N CYS A 11 5.54 0.51 -1.15
CA CYS A 11 4.72 1.41 -1.94
C CYS A 11 3.64 2.01 -1.04
N ALA A 12 3.56 3.34 -0.96
CA ALA A 12 2.54 4.01 -0.18
C ALA A 12 1.13 3.68 -0.71
N ILE A 13 0.23 3.34 0.20
CA ILE A 13 -1.18 3.12 -0.09
C ILE A 13 -1.91 4.43 0.25
N VAL A 14 -2.70 4.89 -0.71
CA VAL A 14 -3.39 6.17 -0.64
C VAL A 14 -4.68 6.00 0.15
N CYS A 15 -4.55 5.68 1.44
CA CYS A 15 -5.68 5.53 2.36
C CYS A 15 -5.55 6.46 3.58
N PRO A 16 -5.63 7.78 3.34
CA PRO A 16 -5.56 8.79 4.41
C PRO A 16 -6.70 8.61 5.42
N ASN A 17 -6.40 8.65 6.73
CA ASN A 17 -7.38 8.53 7.82
C ASN A 17 -8.19 7.22 7.84
N ALA A 18 -7.74 6.18 7.14
CA ALA A 18 -8.39 4.87 7.19
C ALA A 18 -8.10 4.19 8.54
N HIS A 19 -9.16 3.78 9.26
CA HIS A 19 -9.00 2.99 10.50
C HIS A 19 -8.63 1.53 10.20
N LEU A 20 -8.94 1.03 9.00
CA LEU A 20 -8.61 -0.32 8.56
C LEU A 20 -8.23 -0.35 7.08
N VAL A 21 -7.12 -1.00 6.78
CA VAL A 21 -6.66 -1.29 5.41
C VAL A 21 -6.44 -2.79 5.25
N PHE A 22 -6.96 -3.37 4.18
CA PHE A 22 -6.93 -4.82 3.97
C PHE A 22 -6.81 -5.18 2.49
N HIS A 23 -6.31 -6.38 2.21
CA HIS A 23 -6.37 -6.93 0.86
C HIS A 23 -7.80 -7.37 0.59
N SER A 24 -8.49 -6.75 -0.38
CA SER A 24 -9.85 -7.16 -0.74
C SER A 24 -9.86 -8.49 -1.49
N LYS A 25 -8.72 -8.85 -2.09
CA LYS A 25 -8.54 -10.11 -2.80
C LYS A 25 -7.13 -10.67 -2.59
N SER A 26 -7.04 -11.99 -2.44
CA SER A 26 -5.75 -12.69 -2.40
C SER A 26 -5.22 -12.88 -3.82
N LEU A 27 -3.90 -12.80 -3.98
CA LEU A 27 -3.25 -13.14 -5.25
C LEU A 27 -3.17 -14.66 -5.38
N SER A 28 -3.47 -15.17 -6.57
CA SER A 28 -3.13 -16.52 -6.98
C SER A 28 -1.96 -16.44 -7.96
N ASP A 29 -0.73 -16.35 -7.42
CA ASP A 29 0.49 -16.34 -8.21
C ASP A 29 1.62 -17.07 -7.51
N LYS A 30 2.35 -17.90 -8.25
CA LYS A 30 3.46 -18.71 -7.73
C LYS A 30 4.66 -17.91 -7.23
N ASN A 31 4.75 -16.62 -7.55
CA ASN A 31 5.84 -15.75 -7.09
C ASN A 31 5.40 -14.87 -5.91
N CYS A 32 4.09 -14.72 -5.66
CA CYS A 32 3.54 -13.81 -4.66
C CYS A 32 2.72 -14.56 -3.61
N PHE A 33 3.31 -14.72 -2.42
CA PHE A 33 2.69 -15.34 -1.26
C PHE A 33 2.43 -14.28 -0.20
N LYS A 34 1.17 -14.15 0.20
CA LYS A 34 0.74 -13.18 1.21
C LYS A 34 1.50 -13.40 2.51
N PHE A 35 1.90 -12.30 3.15
CA PHE A 35 2.71 -12.24 4.37
C PHE A 35 4.16 -12.74 4.24
N ILE A 36 4.53 -13.39 3.14
CA ILE A 36 5.89 -13.87 2.88
C ILE A 36 6.62 -12.93 1.93
N SER A 37 6.06 -12.72 0.73
CA SER A 37 6.67 -11.89 -0.31
C SER A 37 5.89 -10.61 -0.62
N TYR A 38 4.73 -10.43 0.00
CA TYR A 38 4.03 -9.15 0.04
C TYR A 38 3.12 -9.01 1.26
N GLY A 39 2.77 -7.78 1.62
CA GLY A 39 1.78 -7.54 2.67
C GLY A 39 1.49 -6.06 2.91
N LEU A 40 0.60 -5.80 3.86
CA LEU A 40 0.29 -4.46 4.34
C LEU A 40 1.07 -4.21 5.63
N ILE A 41 1.55 -2.99 5.80
CA ILE A 41 2.16 -2.54 7.05
C ILE A 41 1.81 -1.08 7.29
N GLN A 42 1.62 -0.72 8.55
CA GLN A 42 1.53 0.68 8.96
C GLN A 42 2.89 1.16 9.44
N LYS A 43 3.33 2.34 8.98
CA LYS A 43 4.53 3.04 9.42
C LYS A 43 4.20 4.52 9.57
N ASP A 44 4.53 5.11 10.71
CA ASP A 44 4.35 6.54 10.97
C ASP A 44 2.91 7.04 10.70
N GLY A 45 1.91 6.21 11.00
CA GLY A 45 0.49 6.49 10.75
C GLY A 45 0.01 6.17 9.34
N ASP A 46 0.92 5.91 8.40
CA ASP A 46 0.64 5.66 6.99
C ASP A 46 0.67 4.17 6.64
N TRP A 47 -0.11 3.79 5.62
CA TRP A 47 -0.19 2.41 5.14
C TRP A 47 0.66 2.19 3.90
N TYR A 48 1.36 1.05 3.87
CA TYR A 48 2.24 0.68 2.77
C TYR A 48 1.96 -0.76 2.34
N LEU A 49 1.98 -0.99 1.02
CA LEU A 49 2.12 -2.31 0.44
C LEU A 49 3.61 -2.59 0.34
N TRP A 50 4.09 -3.60 1.06
CA TRP A 50 5.47 -4.05 0.90
C TRP A 50 5.53 -5.27 -0.02
N ARG A 51 6.60 -5.38 -0.80
CA ARG A 51 6.90 -6.50 -1.69
C ARG A 51 8.38 -6.86 -1.60
N SER A 52 8.71 -8.14 -1.80
CA SER A 52 10.09 -8.62 -1.81
C SER A 52 10.31 -9.77 -2.81
N GLY A 53 11.57 -10.11 -3.05
CA GLY A 53 11.98 -11.23 -3.89
C GLY A 53 11.35 -11.22 -5.30
N LYS A 54 11.01 -12.41 -5.82
CA LYS A 54 10.36 -12.55 -7.13
C LYS A 54 9.02 -11.84 -7.23
N CYS A 55 8.31 -11.66 -6.11
CA CYS A 55 7.05 -10.95 -6.13
C CYS A 55 7.26 -9.49 -6.51
N LEU A 56 8.37 -8.84 -6.12
CA LEU A 56 8.64 -7.43 -6.41
C LEU A 56 8.59 -7.11 -7.91
N ASN A 57 9.15 -7.98 -8.75
CA ASN A 57 9.27 -7.79 -10.20
C ASN A 57 8.10 -8.38 -11.00
N SER A 58 7.14 -9.03 -10.34
CA SER A 58 5.98 -9.63 -11.01
C SER A 58 4.91 -8.56 -11.31
N PRO A 59 4.37 -8.44 -12.54
CA PRO A 59 3.27 -7.54 -12.80
C PRO A 59 1.98 -8.11 -12.20
N LYS A 60 1.58 -7.60 -11.03
CA LYS A 60 0.37 -8.03 -10.31
C LYS A 60 -0.47 -6.84 -9.90
N ALA A 61 -1.79 -6.98 -10.09
CA ALA A 61 -2.78 -6.04 -9.59
C ALA A 61 -3.11 -6.39 -8.14
N PHE A 62 -2.84 -5.46 -7.22
CA PHE A 62 -3.23 -5.59 -5.82
C PHE A 62 -4.52 -4.82 -5.60
N GLU A 63 -5.57 -5.53 -5.20
CA GLU A 63 -6.82 -4.90 -4.80
C GLU A 63 -6.80 -4.66 -3.28
N ILE A 64 -6.83 -3.38 -2.90
CA ILE A 64 -6.74 -2.92 -1.51
C ILE A 64 -8.03 -2.21 -1.15
N GLY A 65 -8.64 -2.62 -0.04
CA GLY A 65 -9.80 -1.96 0.54
C GLY A 65 -9.38 -1.09 1.73
N CYS A 66 -9.99 0.08 1.84
CA CYS A 66 -9.77 1.03 2.93
C CYS A 66 -11.12 1.40 3.56
N LYS A 67 -11.22 1.23 4.87
CA LYS A 67 -12.40 1.62 5.63
C LYS A 67 -12.09 2.88 6.43
N PHE A 68 -13.07 3.76 6.42
CA PHE A 68 -13.01 5.04 7.11
C PHE A 68 -14.20 5.15 8.05
N ASP A 69 -14.04 5.88 9.16
CA ASP A 69 -15.11 6.09 10.14
C ASP A 69 -16.14 7.10 9.62
N ASP A 70 -15.67 8.18 9.00
CA ASP A 70 -16.52 9.15 8.32
C ASP A 70 -16.73 8.78 6.84
N PRO A 71 -17.89 9.13 6.24
CA PRO A 71 -18.08 9.02 4.81
C PRO A 71 -16.94 9.68 4.01
N PHE A 72 -16.49 9.01 2.95
CA PHE A 72 -15.36 9.48 2.13
C PHE A 72 -15.56 10.92 1.63
N GLU A 73 -16.77 11.24 1.17
CA GLU A 73 -17.16 12.57 0.68
C GLU A 73 -17.02 13.68 1.74
N LYS A 74 -17.18 13.35 3.03
CA LYS A 74 -16.99 14.33 4.11
C LYS A 74 -15.52 14.60 4.39
N GLN A 75 -14.68 13.58 4.20
CA GLN A 75 -13.23 13.66 4.44
C GLN A 75 -12.48 14.24 3.24
N PHE A 76 -12.93 13.90 2.04
CA PHE A 76 -12.33 14.28 0.76
C PHE A 76 -13.43 14.84 -0.16
N PRO A 77 -13.87 16.10 0.08
CA PRO A 77 -14.92 16.73 -0.72
C PRO A 77 -14.47 17.09 -2.14
N ASP A 78 -13.16 17.09 -2.41
CA ASP A 78 -12.59 17.47 -3.69
C ASP A 78 -11.30 16.67 -3.98
N ASP A 79 -11.15 16.20 -5.21
CA ASP A 79 -10.02 15.37 -5.65
C ASP A 79 -8.66 16.06 -5.46
N ASN A 80 -8.60 17.40 -5.49
CA ASN A 80 -7.35 18.13 -5.28
C ASN A 80 -6.82 17.94 -3.85
N VAL A 81 -7.68 17.63 -2.87
CA VAL A 81 -7.25 17.30 -1.51
C VAL A 81 -6.42 16.01 -1.53
N ILE A 82 -6.90 14.99 -2.25
CA ILE A 82 -6.20 13.72 -2.41
C ILE A 82 -4.91 13.90 -3.22
N PHE A 83 -4.96 14.65 -4.32
CA PHE A 83 -3.78 14.90 -5.15
C PHE A 83 -2.71 15.72 -4.41
N LYS A 84 -3.08 16.69 -3.57
CA LYS A 84 -2.12 17.41 -2.72
C LYS A 84 -1.45 16.46 -1.72
N HIS A 85 -2.22 15.58 -1.08
CA HIS A 85 -1.70 14.56 -0.17
C HIS A 85 -0.71 13.62 -0.88
N LEU A 86 -1.05 13.18 -2.09
CA LEU A 86 -0.19 12.38 -2.95
C LEU A 86 1.10 13.10 -3.35
N ALA A 87 0.99 14.35 -3.80
CA ALA A 87 2.13 15.15 -4.25
C ALA A 87 3.11 15.44 -3.11
N ALA A 88 2.61 15.69 -1.89
CA ALA A 88 3.45 15.88 -0.71
C ALA A 88 4.30 14.63 -0.41
N ARG A 89 3.74 13.43 -0.62
CA ARG A 89 4.44 12.16 -0.38
C ARG A 89 5.50 11.84 -1.43
N VAL A 90 5.25 12.14 -2.71
CA VAL A 90 6.25 11.95 -3.78
C VAL A 90 7.48 12.83 -3.56
N ARG A 91 7.31 14.00 -2.94
CA ARG A 91 8.41 14.94 -2.66
C ARG A 91 9.20 14.63 -1.38
N ALA A 92 8.72 13.71 -0.55
CA ALA A 92 9.33 13.36 0.74
C ALA A 92 10.29 12.16 0.65
N TYR A 93 10.40 11.55 -0.54
CA TYR A 93 11.34 10.48 -0.90
C TYR A 93 12.27 10.95 -2.01
#